data_AF-A0A7Y5KAU6-F1
#
_entry.id   AF-A0A7Y5KAU6-F1
#
_cell.length_a   1.000
_cell.length_b   1.000
_cell.length_c   1.000
_cell.angle_alpha   90.00
_cell.angle_beta   90.00
_cell.angle_gamma   90.00
#
_symmetry.space_group_name_H-M   'P 1'
#
loop_
_entity.id
_entity.type
_entity.pdbx_description
1 polymer ?
#
loop_
_entity_poly.entity_id
_entity_poly.type
_entity_poly.pdbx_seq_one_letter_code
_entity_poly.pdbx_strand_id
1 'polypeptide(L)'
;PAAKEIAQKKGIADPQKDQACLKCHDTAAGVAAAQLAPTFKAGEGVGCESCHGAGSEYKTMSVMKDIDAGKVKGETVGLVKGDEKLCVKCHNSESPTFKGFNYAEYSKKIAHPTPKP
;
A
#
# COMPACT_ATOMS: atom_id res chain seq x y z
N PRO A 1 16.61 -14.58 0.17
CA PRO A 1 16.92 -15.99 -0.21
C PRO A 1 15.76 -16.66 -0.95
N ALA A 2 14.60 -16.86 -0.30
CA ALA A 2 13.43 -17.51 -0.92
C ALA A 2 12.88 -16.77 -2.17
N ALA A 3 12.86 -15.43 -2.16
CA ALA A 3 12.38 -14.65 -3.31
C ALA A 3 13.23 -14.87 -4.58
N LYS A 4 14.55 -15.04 -4.46
CA LYS A 4 15.44 -15.29 -5.61
C LYS A 4 15.20 -16.68 -6.22
N GLU A 5 15.00 -17.69 -5.38
CA GLU A 5 14.69 -19.05 -5.85
C GLU A 5 13.32 -19.11 -6.56
N ILE A 6 12.32 -18.43 -6.00
CA ILE A 6 10.99 -18.33 -6.62
C ILE A 6 11.07 -17.59 -7.96
N ALA A 7 11.83 -16.49 -8.02
CA ALA A 7 12.05 -15.73 -9.25
C ALA A 7 12.71 -16.60 -10.32
N GLN A 8 13.79 -17.32 -9.96
CA GLN A 8 14.45 -18.26 -10.87
C GLN A 8 13.49 -19.33 -11.40
N LYS A 9 12.67 -19.95 -10.54
CA LYS A 9 11.66 -20.93 -10.96
C LYS A 9 10.59 -20.36 -11.90
N LYS A 10 10.35 -19.04 -11.83
CA LYS A 10 9.42 -18.30 -12.70
C LYS A 10 10.10 -17.69 -13.92
N GLY A 11 11.40 -17.87 -14.11
CA GLY A 11 12.15 -17.25 -15.21
C GLY A 11 12.35 -15.74 -15.06
N ILE A 12 12.20 -15.20 -13.84
CA ILE A 12 12.38 -13.79 -13.53
C ILE A 12 13.83 -13.54 -13.13
N ALA A 13 14.51 -12.63 -13.85
CA ALA A 13 15.91 -12.33 -13.61
C ALA A 13 16.17 -11.55 -12.31
N ASP A 14 15.34 -10.54 -12.02
CA ASP A 14 15.46 -9.70 -10.83
C ASP A 14 14.09 -9.39 -10.21
N PRO A 15 13.69 -10.07 -9.13
CA PRO A 15 12.40 -9.82 -8.47
C PRO A 15 12.29 -8.44 -7.82
N GLN A 16 13.39 -7.69 -7.67
CA GLN A 16 13.35 -6.32 -7.16
C GLN A 16 12.99 -5.28 -8.23
N LYS A 17 12.93 -5.69 -9.51
CA LYS A 17 12.61 -4.82 -10.65
C LYS A 17 11.41 -5.31 -11.44
N ASP A 18 11.00 -6.56 -11.24
CA ASP A 18 9.90 -7.17 -11.98
C ASP A 18 8.53 -6.78 -11.41
N GLN A 19 7.64 -6.29 -12.27
CA GLN A 19 6.29 -5.88 -11.89
C GLN A 19 5.45 -7.04 -11.31
N ALA A 20 5.73 -8.29 -11.69
CA ALA A 20 5.06 -9.45 -11.12
C ALA A 20 5.31 -9.60 -9.62
N CYS A 21 6.44 -9.07 -9.12
CA CYS A 21 6.75 -9.00 -7.70
C CYS A 21 6.37 -7.65 -7.10
N LEU A 22 6.72 -6.55 -7.77
CA LEU A 22 6.54 -5.21 -7.24
C LEU A 22 5.08 -4.82 -7.03
N LYS A 23 4.12 -5.37 -7.80
CA LYS A 23 2.68 -5.12 -7.64
C LYS A 23 2.14 -5.25 -6.21
N CYS A 24 2.82 -6.02 -5.35
CA CYS A 24 2.47 -6.20 -3.94
C CYS A 24 3.58 -5.75 -2.98
N HIS A 25 4.75 -5.39 -3.49
CA HIS A 25 5.97 -5.15 -2.72
C HIS A 25 6.53 -3.74 -2.90
N ASP A 26 5.83 -2.86 -3.60
CA ASP A 26 6.16 -1.43 -3.70
C ASP A 26 4.86 -0.62 -3.82
N THR A 27 4.75 0.45 -3.05
CA THR A 27 3.57 1.33 -3.00
C THR A 27 3.26 1.98 -4.35
N ALA A 28 4.30 2.26 -5.15
CA ALA A 28 4.20 2.92 -6.43
C ALA A 28 4.24 1.94 -7.61
N ALA A 29 4.11 0.63 -7.38
CA ALA A 29 4.11 -0.35 -8.46
C ALA A 29 2.98 -0.06 -9.46
N GLY A 30 3.35 0.18 -10.73
CA GLY A 30 2.41 0.53 -11.79
C GLY A 30 1.91 1.99 -11.78
N VAL A 31 2.42 2.84 -10.89
CA VAL A 31 2.09 4.27 -10.86
C VAL A 31 2.98 5.02 -11.86
N ALA A 32 2.39 5.93 -12.63
CA ALA A 32 3.16 6.71 -13.60
C ALA A 32 4.12 7.67 -12.89
N ALA A 33 5.33 7.85 -13.42
CA ALA A 33 6.34 8.73 -12.81
C ALA A 33 5.84 10.18 -12.60
N ALA A 34 4.95 10.66 -13.46
CA ALA A 34 4.33 11.99 -13.33
C ALA A 34 3.38 12.12 -12.12
N GLN A 35 2.93 11.02 -11.53
CA GLN A 35 2.08 10.98 -10.35
C GLN A 35 2.89 10.82 -9.05
N LEU A 36 4.20 10.59 -9.15
CA LEU A 36 5.07 10.43 -7.99
C LEU A 36 5.61 11.79 -7.56
N ALA A 37 5.68 11.99 -6.24
CA ALA A 37 6.33 13.16 -5.69
C ALA A 37 7.82 13.18 -6.12
N PRO A 38 8.44 14.35 -6.36
CA PRO A 38 9.86 14.45 -6.67
C PRO A 38 10.77 13.84 -5.58
N THR A 39 10.25 13.74 -4.36
CA THR A 39 10.94 13.16 -3.19
C THR A 39 10.67 11.66 -3.01
N PHE A 40 9.82 11.05 -3.84
CA PHE A 40 9.50 9.63 -3.74
C PHE A 40 10.74 8.79 -4.03
N LYS A 41 10.96 7.76 -3.20
CA LYS A 41 12.04 6.80 -3.37
C LYS A 41 11.43 5.42 -3.56
N ALA A 42 11.74 4.78 -4.68
CA ALA A 42 11.37 3.39 -4.90
C ALA A 42 12.06 2.48 -3.88
N GLY A 43 11.42 1.35 -3.55
CA GLY A 43 11.99 0.34 -2.64
C GLY A 43 11.67 0.55 -1.16
N GLU A 44 10.80 1.50 -0.82
CA GLU A 44 10.26 1.67 0.55
C GLU A 44 9.26 0.56 0.92
N GLY A 45 8.85 -0.26 -0.04
CA GLY A 45 7.92 -1.36 0.19
C GLY A 45 6.47 -0.89 0.24
N VAL A 46 5.67 -1.60 1.04
CA VAL A 46 4.27 -1.26 1.31
C VAL A 46 4.23 -0.18 2.39
N GLY A 47 3.89 1.05 2.00
CA GLY A 47 3.88 2.25 2.82
C GLY A 47 2.46 2.73 3.17
N CYS A 48 2.37 3.91 3.77
CA CYS A 48 1.10 4.52 4.21
C CYS A 48 0.07 4.56 3.08
N GLU A 49 0.51 4.97 1.89
CA GLU A 49 -0.35 5.20 0.73
C GLU A 49 -0.85 3.91 0.07
N SER A 50 -0.23 2.76 0.38
CA SER A 50 -0.77 1.45 -0.03
C SER A 50 -2.10 1.13 0.65
N CYS A 51 -2.33 1.70 1.83
CA CYS A 51 -3.55 1.50 2.63
C CYS A 51 -4.49 2.71 2.61
N HIS A 52 -3.91 3.91 2.59
CA HIS A 52 -4.62 5.18 2.77
C HIS A 52 -4.73 6.02 1.50
N GLY A 53 -4.17 5.57 0.37
CA GLY A 53 -4.23 6.30 -0.90
C GLY A 53 -3.20 7.42 -1.00
N ALA A 54 -3.23 8.18 -2.10
CA ALA A 54 -2.23 9.21 -2.38
C ALA A 54 -2.35 10.39 -1.40
N GLY A 55 -1.28 10.67 -0.66
CA GLY A 55 -1.26 11.61 0.45
C GLY A 55 -0.98 13.06 0.09
N SER A 56 -0.77 13.40 -1.19
CA SER A 56 -0.33 14.74 -1.60
C SER A 56 -1.29 15.84 -1.11
N GLU A 57 -2.60 15.58 -1.19
CA GLU A 57 -3.65 16.55 -0.89
C GLU A 57 -4.10 16.54 0.58
N TYR A 58 -3.88 15.44 1.31
CA TYR A 58 -4.35 15.32 2.69
C TYR A 58 -3.24 15.30 3.75
N LYS A 59 -1.95 15.25 3.38
CA LYS A 59 -0.84 15.17 4.35
C LYS A 59 -0.76 16.34 5.34
N THR A 60 -1.40 17.48 5.04
CA THR A 60 -1.34 18.65 5.91
C THR A 60 -2.31 18.53 7.07
N MET A 61 -1.89 19.00 8.26
CA MET A 61 -2.73 18.93 9.45
C MET A 61 -4.06 19.68 9.33
N SER A 62 -4.13 20.74 8.53
CA SER A 62 -5.39 21.46 8.30
C SER A 62 -6.40 20.58 7.58
N VAL A 63 -5.98 19.94 6.48
CA VAL A 63 -6.87 19.07 5.70
C VAL A 63 -7.28 17.85 6.52
N MET A 64 -6.35 17.23 7.26
CA MET A 64 -6.69 16.11 8.17
C MET A 64 -7.75 16.48 9.21
N LYS A 65 -7.65 17.68 9.81
CA LYS A 65 -8.65 18.17 10.76
C LYS A 65 -10.00 18.45 10.10
N ASP A 66 -10.01 18.96 8.86
CA ASP A 66 -11.25 19.20 8.13
C ASP A 66 -11.91 17.91 7.66
N ILE A 67 -11.14 16.85 7.37
CA ILE A 67 -11.64 15.50 7.14
C ILE A 67 -12.28 14.95 8.42
N ASP A 68 -11.57 15.03 9.55
CA ASP A 68 -12.06 14.56 10.85
C ASP A 68 -13.33 15.31 11.29
N ALA A 69 -13.40 16.62 11.03
CA ALA A 69 -14.58 17.44 11.28
C ALA A 69 -15.71 17.26 10.24
N GLY A 70 -15.53 16.41 9.23
CA GLY A 70 -16.52 16.13 8.19
C GLY A 70 -16.76 17.26 7.18
N LYS A 71 -15.90 18.29 7.17
CA LYS A 71 -15.98 19.41 6.22
C LYS A 71 -15.46 19.04 4.83
N VAL A 72 -14.49 18.13 4.78
CA VAL A 72 -13.93 17.56 3.54
C VAL A 72 -14.15 16.06 3.55
N LYS A 73 -14.57 15.50 2.42
CA LYS A 73 -14.64 14.04 2.25
C LYS A 73 -13.25 13.52 1.91
N GLY A 74 -12.71 12.59 2.70
CA GLY A 74 -11.37 12.05 2.50
C GLY A 74 -11.12 11.57 1.06
N GLU A 75 -12.11 10.93 0.45
CA GLU A 75 -12.03 10.39 -0.90
C GLU A 75 -11.82 11.47 -1.96
N THR A 76 -12.30 12.70 -1.71
CA THR A 76 -12.12 13.85 -2.64
C THR A 76 -10.70 14.39 -2.65
N VAL A 77 -9.91 14.05 -1.63
CA VAL A 77 -8.49 14.40 -1.50
C VAL A 77 -7.59 13.17 -1.56
N GLY A 78 -8.11 12.03 -2.02
CA GLY A 78 -7.33 10.80 -2.22
C GLY A 78 -7.17 9.91 -0.99
N LEU A 79 -7.69 10.30 0.17
CA LEU A 79 -7.70 9.45 1.36
C LEU A 79 -8.73 8.33 1.17
N VAL A 80 -8.26 7.08 1.25
CA VAL A 80 -9.12 5.90 1.25
C VAL A 80 -9.03 5.19 2.60
N LYS A 81 -10.13 4.58 3.02
CA LYS A 81 -10.11 3.71 4.19
C LYS A 81 -9.67 2.31 3.76
N GLY A 82 -8.55 1.84 4.30
CA GLY A 82 -8.12 0.46 4.11
C GLY A 82 -9.21 -0.52 4.57
N ASP A 83 -9.70 -1.34 3.65
CA ASP A 83 -10.67 -2.40 3.90
C ASP A 83 -10.10 -3.78 3.53
N GLU A 84 -10.88 -4.84 3.76
CA GLU A 84 -10.46 -6.19 3.42
C GLU A 84 -10.17 -6.36 1.92
N LYS A 85 -10.93 -5.66 1.07
CA LYS A 85 -10.76 -5.72 -0.39
C LYS A 85 -9.39 -5.22 -0.81
N LEU A 86 -8.88 -4.19 -0.15
CA LEU A 86 -7.52 -3.68 -0.38
C LEU A 86 -6.46 -4.70 0.03
N CYS A 87 -6.62 -5.33 1.20
CA CYS A 87 -5.66 -6.32 1.70
C CYS A 87 -5.54 -7.53 0.75
N VAL A 88 -6.67 -8.03 0.24
CA VAL A 88 -6.69 -9.20 -0.66
C VAL A 88 -6.22 -8.88 -2.08
N LYS A 89 -5.92 -7.63 -2.44
CA LYS A 89 -5.20 -7.32 -3.70
C LYS A 89 -3.78 -7.87 -3.70
N CYS A 90 -3.17 -8.00 -2.52
CA CYS A 90 -1.83 -8.56 -2.36
C CYS A 90 -1.85 -9.91 -1.64
N HIS A 91 -2.71 -10.07 -0.64
CA HIS A 91 -2.86 -11.30 0.12
C HIS A 91 -3.82 -12.27 -0.58
N ASN A 92 -3.40 -12.80 -1.72
CA ASN A 92 -4.18 -13.72 -2.55
C ASN A 92 -3.31 -14.80 -3.21
N SER A 93 -3.94 -15.68 -3.97
CA SER A 93 -3.33 -16.83 -4.65
C SER A 93 -2.34 -16.47 -5.78
N GLU A 94 -2.26 -15.21 -6.21
CA GLU A 94 -1.24 -14.79 -7.18
C GLU A 94 0.14 -14.71 -6.53
N SER A 95 0.21 -14.55 -5.20
CA SER A 95 1.47 -14.65 -4.48
C SER A 95 1.92 -16.13 -4.40
N PRO A 96 3.14 -16.45 -4.85
CA PRO A 96 3.64 -17.83 -4.90
C PRO A 96 3.84 -18.47 -3.53
N THR A 97 3.80 -17.68 -2.46
CA THR A 97 3.94 -18.13 -1.07
C THR A 97 2.65 -18.01 -0.28
N PHE A 98 1.53 -17.71 -0.93
CA PHE A 98 0.24 -17.55 -0.27
C PHE A 98 -0.23 -18.85 0.39
N LYS A 99 -0.58 -18.76 1.69
CA LYS A 99 -1.11 -19.88 2.48
C LYS A 99 -2.46 -19.54 3.14
N GLY A 100 -3.14 -18.50 2.64
CA GLY A 100 -4.30 -17.90 3.28
C GLY A 100 -3.97 -16.59 4.00
N PHE A 101 -5.01 -15.80 4.27
CA PHE A 101 -4.93 -14.52 4.96
C PHE A 101 -6.15 -14.31 5.85
N ASN A 102 -5.91 -13.99 7.11
CA ASN A 102 -6.96 -13.66 8.07
C ASN A 102 -7.00 -12.14 8.29
N TYR A 103 -7.87 -11.45 7.55
CA TYR A 103 -8.00 -10.00 7.63
C TYR A 103 -8.30 -9.53 9.07
N ALA A 104 -9.21 -10.19 9.78
CA ALA A 104 -9.61 -9.79 11.12
C ALA A 104 -8.46 -9.90 12.15
N GLU A 105 -7.52 -10.82 11.95
CA GLU A 105 -6.34 -10.95 12.80
C GLU A 105 -5.27 -9.91 12.46
N TYR A 106 -4.90 -9.80 11.18
CA TYR A 106 -3.79 -8.94 10.77
C TYR A 106 -4.13 -7.44 10.79
N SER A 107 -5.39 -7.06 10.50
CA SER A 107 -5.86 -5.68 10.62
C SER A 107 -5.69 -5.14 12.04
N LYS A 108 -5.91 -5.98 13.07
CA LYS A 108 -5.69 -5.62 14.47
C LYS A 108 -4.22 -5.40 14.80
N LYS A 109 -3.31 -6.16 14.20
CA LYS A 109 -1.85 -6.04 14.44
C LYS A 109 -1.28 -4.74 13.89
N ILE A 110 -1.87 -4.20 12.82
CA ILE A 110 -1.42 -2.97 12.16
C ILE A 110 -2.26 -1.74 12.55
N ALA A 111 -3.31 -1.91 13.35
CA ALA A 111 -4.22 -0.84 13.70
C ALA A 111 -3.47 0.29 14.43
N HIS A 112 -3.55 1.49 13.87
CA HIS A 112 -2.95 2.71 14.40
C HIS A 112 -4.05 3.77 14.54
N PRO A 113 -4.93 3.67 15.54
CA PRO A 113 -5.98 4.65 15.75
C PRO A 113 -5.37 6.01 16.11
N THR A 114 -5.96 7.09 15.61
CA THR A 114 -5.60 8.45 16.02
C THR A 114 -5.75 8.56 17.55
N PRO A 115 -4.73 9.07 18.28
CA PRO A 115 -4.81 9.26 19.72
C PRO A 115 -6.02 10.11 20.09
N LYS A 116 -6.72 9.74 21.16
CA LYS A 116 -7.75 10.60 21.73
C LYS A 116 -7.08 11.82 22.39
N PRO A 117 -7.66 13.03 22.24
CA PRO A 117 -7.16 14.22 22.91
C PRO A 117 -7.22 14.11 24.44
#